data_AF-A0A015K4N9-F1
#
_entry.id   AF-A0A015K4N9-F1
#
_cell.length_a   1.000
_cell.length_b   1.000
_cell.length_c   1.000
_cell.angle_alpha   90.00
_cell.angle_beta   90.00
_cell.angle_gamma   90.00
#
_symmetry.space_group_name_H-M   'P 1'
#
loop_
_entity.id
_entity.type
_entity.pdbx_description
1 polymer ?
#
loop_
_entity_poly.entity_id
_entity_poly.type
_entity_poly.pdbx_seq_one_letter_code
_entity_poly.pdbx_strand_id
1 'polypeptide(L)'
;MNGKEISNYPENSNIVWKDNKCTFYYKVIRAGIYPKDILCYTKKPTSYSIPHGYVIQTTWNRNTCTVQCSINYVNDKPTYVVKFGNNFSNQVVSSKSPSDATTLFHNF
;
A
#
# COMPACT_ATOMS: atom_id res chain seq x y z
N MET A 1 0.79 13.14 -11.50
CA MET A 1 1.73 13.34 -10.37
C MET A 1 3.12 13.07 -10.91
N ASN A 2 4.04 14.03 -10.79
CA ASN A 2 5.44 13.89 -11.23
C ASN A 2 6.33 13.57 -10.03
N GLY A 3 6.08 12.45 -9.37
CA GLY A 3 6.92 11.97 -8.28
C GLY A 3 7.83 10.84 -8.73
N LYS A 4 8.93 10.65 -8.00
CA LYS A 4 9.94 9.63 -8.28
C LYS A 4 10.21 8.81 -7.02
N GLU A 5 10.39 7.51 -7.23
CA GLU A 5 10.92 6.61 -6.22
C GLU A 5 12.45 6.75 -6.12
N ILE A 6 12.95 6.85 -4.90
CA ILE A 6 14.37 6.89 -4.55
C ILE A 6 14.61 5.73 -3.58
N SER A 7 15.01 4.58 -4.11
CA SER A 7 15.28 3.36 -3.35
C SER A 7 16.34 2.51 -4.06
N ASN A 8 16.90 1.53 -3.35
CA ASN A 8 17.65 0.40 -3.91
C ASN A 8 16.90 -0.92 -3.66
N TYR A 9 15.55 -0.89 -3.74
CA TYR A 9 14.75 -2.09 -3.63
C TYR A 9 15.07 -3.06 -4.80
N PRO A 10 15.23 -4.38 -4.57
CA PRO A 10 14.85 -5.13 -3.37
C PRO A 10 15.94 -5.29 -2.28
N GLU A 11 17.14 -4.76 -2.47
CA GLU A 11 18.23 -4.88 -1.47
C GLU A 11 17.87 -4.19 -0.14
N ASN A 12 17.19 -3.04 -0.22
CA ASN A 12 16.65 -2.33 0.92
C ASN A 12 15.13 -2.24 0.83
N SER A 13 14.48 -2.70 1.90
CA SER A 13 13.02 -2.63 2.05
C SER A 13 12.47 -1.21 2.28
N ASN A 14 13.32 -0.24 2.59
CA ASN A 14 12.90 1.15 2.79
C ASN A 14 12.85 1.88 1.45
N ILE A 15 11.69 2.41 1.12
CA ILE A 15 11.41 3.13 -0.12
C ILE A 15 11.05 4.57 0.25
N VAL A 16 11.69 5.53 -0.43
CA VAL A 16 11.32 6.93 -0.37
C VAL A 16 10.65 7.29 -1.68
N TRP A 17 9.42 7.80 -1.63
CA TRP A 17 8.80 8.43 -2.79
C TRP A 17 8.70 9.92 -2.55
N LYS A 18 9.11 10.72 -3.53
CA LYS A 18 9.10 12.18 -3.41
C LYS A 18 8.54 12.83 -4.64
N ASP A 19 7.70 13.84 -4.45
CA ASP A 19 7.38 14.83 -5.48
C ASP A 19 7.79 16.24 -5.02
N ASN A 20 7.37 17.26 -5.77
CA ASN A 20 7.74 18.65 -5.49
C ASN A 20 7.16 19.19 -4.16
N LYS A 21 6.17 18.51 -3.56
CA LYS A 21 5.44 18.98 -2.37
C LYS A 21 5.65 18.07 -1.17
N CYS A 22 5.70 16.76 -1.39
CA CYS A 22 5.63 15.77 -0.32
C CYS A 22 6.74 14.73 -0.47
N THR A 23 7.22 14.26 0.68
CA THR A 23 8.09 13.07 0.78
C THR A 23 7.35 12.03 1.60
N PHE A 24 7.25 10.82 1.08
CA PHE A 24 6.63 9.68 1.73
C PHE A 24 7.66 8.58 1.96
N TYR A 25 7.59 7.97 3.14
CA TYR A 25 8.47 6.89 3.55
C TYR A 25 7.65 5.62 3.72
N TYR A 26 8.12 4.54 3.10
CA TYR A 26 7.49 3.23 3.17
C TYR A 26 8.55 2.20 3.54
N LYS A 27 8.14 1.18 4.29
CA LYS A 27 8.93 -0.01 4.52
C LYS A 27 8.16 -1.21 4.02
N VAL A 28 8.73 -1.93 3.05
CA VAL A 28 8.17 -3.18 2.56
C VAL A 28 8.40 -4.26 3.61
N ILE A 29 7.31 -4.75 4.21
CA ILE A 29 7.36 -5.84 5.19
C ILE A 29 7.29 -7.19 4.47
N ARG A 30 6.50 -7.28 3.40
CA ARG A 30 6.36 -8.47 2.58
C ARG A 30 6.04 -8.10 1.13
N ALA A 31 6.82 -8.60 0.18
CA ALA A 31 6.65 -8.32 -1.25
C ALA A 31 5.43 -8.99 -1.88
N GLY A 32 4.93 -10.08 -1.27
CA GLY A 32 3.82 -10.86 -1.81
C GLY A 32 4.20 -11.72 -3.02
N ILE A 33 3.21 -12.36 -3.62
CA ILE A 33 3.35 -13.24 -4.79
C ILE A 33 2.41 -12.73 -5.88
N TYR A 34 2.90 -12.63 -7.12
CA TYR A 34 2.06 -12.27 -8.27
C TYR A 34 1.24 -13.49 -8.73
N PRO A 35 -0.11 -13.44 -8.67
CA PRO A 35 -0.95 -14.53 -9.17
C PRO A 35 -0.75 -14.69 -10.67
N LYS A 36 -0.58 -15.93 -11.15
CA LYS A 36 -0.39 -16.22 -12.59
C LYS A 36 -1.70 -16.20 -13.37
N ASP A 37 -2.78 -16.67 -12.75
CA ASP A 37 -4.05 -16.94 -13.43
C ASP A 37 -5.07 -15.79 -13.30
N ILE A 38 -4.74 -14.74 -12.50
CA ILE A 38 -5.63 -13.61 -12.22
C ILE A 38 -4.97 -12.31 -12.69
N LEU A 39 -5.61 -11.64 -13.64
CA LEU A 39 -5.11 -10.43 -14.28
C LEU A 39 -5.71 -9.17 -13.60
N CYS A 40 -5.13 -8.74 -12.48
CA CYS A 40 -5.43 -7.44 -11.87
C CYS A 40 -4.21 -6.53 -11.94
N TYR A 41 -4.43 -5.31 -12.43
CA TYR A 41 -3.36 -4.36 -12.74
C TYR A 41 -3.65 -2.96 -12.19
N THR A 42 -2.59 -2.19 -11.95
CA THR A 42 -2.70 -0.76 -11.64
C THR A 42 -3.26 0.04 -12.82
N LYS A 43 -3.84 1.21 -12.55
CA LYS A 43 -4.38 2.09 -13.59
C LYS A 43 -3.25 2.62 -14.51
N LYS A 44 -3.54 2.73 -15.81
CA LYS A 44 -2.70 3.39 -16.84
C LYS A 44 -2.30 4.82 -16.40
N PRO A 45 -1.17 5.39 -16.87
CA PRO A 45 -0.35 4.96 -18.02
C PRO A 45 0.60 3.80 -17.72
N THR A 46 1.06 3.66 -16.49
CA THR A 46 1.91 2.56 -16.06
C THR A 46 1.06 1.46 -15.40
N SER A 47 1.06 0.28 -16.01
CA SER A 47 0.25 -0.86 -15.59
C SER A 47 1.16 -1.96 -15.04
N TYR A 48 1.08 -2.20 -13.74
CA TYR A 48 1.83 -3.25 -13.03
C TYR A 48 0.87 -4.29 -12.47
N SER A 49 1.28 -5.56 -12.46
CA SER A 49 0.52 -6.64 -11.83
C SER A 49 0.37 -6.37 -10.33
N ILE A 50 -0.78 -6.73 -9.76
CA ILE A 50 -1.04 -6.52 -8.34
C ILE A 50 -0.67 -7.79 -7.56
N PRO A 51 0.27 -7.72 -6.60
CA PRO A 51 0.68 -8.88 -5.81
C PRO A 51 -0.37 -9.29 -4.76
N HIS A 52 -0.46 -10.59 -4.49
CA HIS A 52 -1.16 -11.14 -3.34
C HIS A 52 -0.26 -11.15 -2.10
N GLY A 53 -0.81 -10.72 -0.96
CA GLY A 53 -0.12 -10.73 0.33
C GLY A 53 0.95 -9.65 0.46
N TYR A 54 0.93 -8.60 -0.37
CA TYR A 54 1.84 -7.47 -0.22
C TYR A 54 1.53 -6.71 1.06
N VAL A 55 2.55 -6.40 1.85
CA VAL A 55 2.42 -5.68 3.12
C VAL A 55 3.49 -4.61 3.20
N ILE A 56 3.06 -3.39 3.48
CA ILE A 56 3.95 -2.26 3.75
C ILE A 56 3.58 -1.60 5.06
N GLN A 57 4.55 -0.92 5.65
CA GLN A 57 4.35 -0.03 6.78
C GLN A 57 4.70 1.39 6.35
N THR A 58 3.89 2.34 6.77
CA THR A 58 4.13 3.77 6.57
C THR A 58 3.58 4.56 7.74
N THR A 59 3.78 5.87 7.72
CA THR A 59 3.31 6.77 8.76
C THR A 59 2.32 7.78 8.19
N TRP A 60 1.34 8.13 9.02
CA TRP A 60 0.28 9.09 8.75
C TRP A 60 0.30 10.19 9.82
N ASN A 61 -0.33 11.33 9.52
CA ASN A 61 -0.48 12.48 10.41
C ASN A 61 0.85 12.97 11.04
N ARG A 62 1.73 13.57 10.22
CA ARG A 62 3.04 14.09 10.67
C ARG A 62 3.89 13.06 11.43
N ASN A 63 3.85 11.82 10.96
CA ASN A 63 4.59 10.69 11.52
C ASN A 63 4.14 10.21 12.92
N THR A 64 2.94 10.58 13.36
CA THR A 64 2.41 10.18 14.68
C THR A 64 1.63 8.87 14.65
N CYS A 65 1.10 8.48 13.49
CA CYS A 65 0.30 7.26 13.35
C CYS A 65 1.00 6.28 12.42
N THR A 66 1.53 5.18 12.95
CA THR A 66 2.03 4.08 12.12
C THR A 66 0.86 3.25 11.60
N VAL A 67 0.83 3.05 10.29
CA VAL A 67 -0.19 2.24 9.62
C VAL A 67 0.47 1.12 8.83
N GLN A 68 -0.21 -0.02 8.78
CA GLN A 68 0.19 -1.16 7.96
C GLN A 68 -0.84 -1.36 6.87
N CYS A 69 -0.41 -1.22 5.62
CA CYS A 69 -1.27 -1.43 4.47
C CYS A 69 -0.97 -2.79 3.86
N SER A 70 -2.01 -3.50 3.43
CA SER A 70 -1.84 -4.76 2.73
C SER A 70 -2.80 -4.94 1.56
N ILE A 71 -2.36 -5.74 0.59
CA ILE A 71 -3.15 -6.16 -0.56
C ILE A 71 -3.26 -7.68 -0.50
N ASN A 72 -4.49 -8.18 -0.41
CA ASN A 72 -4.78 -9.62 -0.38
C ASN A 72 -5.81 -9.93 -1.46
N TYR A 73 -5.75 -11.11 -2.06
CA TYR A 73 -6.81 -11.56 -2.97
C TYR A 73 -7.84 -12.36 -2.19
N VAL A 74 -9.11 -12.02 -2.38
CA VAL A 74 -10.27 -12.73 -1.84
C VAL A 74 -11.23 -12.92 -3.00
N ASN A 75 -11.61 -14.17 -3.29
CA ASN A 75 -12.46 -14.51 -4.45
C ASN A 75 -11.92 -13.89 -5.76
N ASP A 76 -10.64 -14.11 -6.02
CA ASP A 76 -9.90 -13.64 -7.19
C ASP A 76 -9.89 -12.12 -7.42
N LYS A 77 -10.20 -11.32 -6.39
CA LYS A 77 -10.17 -9.86 -6.46
C LYS A 77 -9.27 -9.27 -5.37
N PRO A 78 -8.49 -8.22 -5.69
CA PRO A 78 -7.67 -7.54 -4.70
C PRO A 78 -8.56 -6.81 -3.68
N THR A 79 -8.20 -6.99 -2.42
CA THR A 79 -8.78 -6.37 -1.25
C THR A 79 -7.69 -5.59 -0.54
N TYR A 80 -7.99 -4.32 -0.25
CA TYR A 80 -7.06 -3.35 0.30
C TYR A 80 -7.39 -3.15 1.78
N VAL A 81 -6.40 -3.36 2.64
CA VAL A 81 -6.56 -3.26 4.10
C VAL A 81 -5.62 -2.20 4.63
N VAL A 82 -6.13 -1.32 5.49
CA VAL A 82 -5.31 -0.40 6.29
C VAL A 82 -5.52 -0.74 7.75
N LYS A 83 -4.46 -1.20 8.42
CA LYS A 83 -4.46 -1.45 9.86
C LYS A 83 -3.78 -0.32 10.62
N PHE A 84 -4.34 0.07 11.75
CA PHE A 84 -3.91 1.23 12.53
C PHE A 84 -4.29 1.09 14.01
N GLY A 85 -3.90 2.05 14.82
CA GLY A 85 -4.09 2.02 16.28
C GLY A 85 -3.02 1.18 16.99
N ASN A 86 -3.15 1.09 18.31
CA ASN A 86 -2.16 0.41 19.13
C ASN A 86 -2.04 -1.07 18.73
N ASN A 87 -0.83 -1.52 18.41
CA ASN A 87 -0.55 -2.87 17.89
C ASN A 87 -1.43 -3.28 16.69
N PHE A 88 -1.84 -2.31 15.85
CA PHE A 88 -2.69 -2.55 14.68
C PHE A 88 -4.05 -3.18 15.03
N SER A 89 -4.62 -2.82 16.18
CA SER A 89 -5.89 -3.36 16.67
C SER A 89 -7.11 -3.00 15.82
N ASN A 90 -7.05 -1.89 15.06
CA ASN A 90 -8.12 -1.46 14.18
C ASN A 90 -7.76 -1.72 12.71
N GLN A 91 -8.78 -1.93 11.88
CA GLN A 91 -8.59 -2.04 10.44
C GLN A 91 -9.81 -1.53 9.66
N VAL A 92 -9.53 -0.98 8.49
CA VAL A 92 -10.52 -0.77 7.43
C VAL A 92 -10.18 -1.64 6.24
N VAL A 93 -11.21 -2.04 5.51
CA VAL A 93 -11.10 -2.94 4.36
C VAL A 93 -11.91 -2.36 3.20
N SER A 94 -11.33 -2.33 2.02
CA SER A 94 -12.02 -2.00 0.77
C SER A 94 -11.74 -3.04 -0.31
N SER A 95 -12.79 -3.50 -0.97
CA SER A 95 -12.69 -4.27 -2.22
C SER A 95 -12.76 -3.39 -3.48
N LYS A 96 -12.93 -2.06 -3.32
CA LYS A 96 -13.08 -1.13 -4.44
C LYS A 96 -11.75 -0.59 -4.93
N SER A 97 -10.95 -0.02 -4.04
CA SER A 97 -9.65 0.57 -4.39
C SER A 97 -8.81 0.90 -3.14
N PRO A 98 -7.49 1.11 -3.30
CA PRO A 98 -6.67 1.65 -2.22
C PRO A 98 -7.15 3.02 -1.73
N SER A 99 -7.61 3.89 -2.64
CA SER A 99 -8.10 5.22 -2.29
C SER A 99 -9.37 5.17 -1.44
N ASP A 100 -10.28 4.24 -1.75
CA ASP A 100 -11.48 4.02 -0.96
C ASP A 100 -11.14 3.51 0.46
N ALA A 101 -10.18 2.58 0.58
CA ALA A 101 -9.66 2.17 1.89
C ALA A 101 -9.06 3.35 2.68
N THR A 102 -8.30 4.25 2.03
CA THR A 102 -7.77 5.46 2.66
C THR A 102 -8.88 6.41 3.11
N THR A 103 -9.93 6.59 2.30
CA THR A 103 -11.10 7.40 2.69
C THR A 103 -11.80 6.81 3.91
N LEU A 104 -12.00 5.49 3.96
CA LEU A 104 -12.55 4.82 5.13
C LEU A 104 -11.67 5.05 6.37
N PHE A 105 -10.35 4.93 6.23
CA PHE A 105 -9.40 5.19 7.32
C PHE A 105 -9.45 6.65 7.81
N HIS A 106 -9.57 7.62 6.91
CA HIS A 106 -9.64 9.05 7.26
C HIS A 106 -10.91 9.43 8.04
N ASN A 107 -11.95 8.59 8.00
CA ASN A 107 -13.19 8.83 8.71
C ASN A 107 -13.16 8.35 10.18
N PHE A 108 -12.02 7.81 10.64
CA PHE A 108 -11.75 7.48 12.04
C PHE A 108 -10.90 8.56 12.72
#